data_AF-A0A9E3DLF6-F1
#
_entry.id   AF-A0A9E3DLF6-F1
#
_cell.length_a   1.000
_cell.length_b   1.000
_cell.length_c   1.000
_cell.angle_alpha   90.00
_cell.angle_beta   90.00
_cell.angle_gamma   90.00
#
_symmetry.space_group_name_H-M   'P 1'
#
loop_
_entity.id
_entity.type
_entity.pdbx_description
1 polymer ?
#
loop_
_entity_poly.entity_id
_entity_poly.type
_entity_poly.pdbx_seq_one_letter_code
_entity_poly.pdbx_strand_id
1 'polypeptide(L)'
;MFSIRCNRWTAAALALAALVLPGPVLAQTPEHPDATAQFPSRNDLKSLTMSGSYLAARHASVERDAASAAEFYRSALRTDPKNNELLDRAFISSVAEGDIDEAVKLAQQILASDKSNRVARLVIGVQALKQKKYAAAQLNINQSVRGPITDLVATLLSAWASYGAGDTKGAIAGIDKLTGPEWYPIFKDLHAGMILELSGKEKDAGVRFERAYKLDDSMLRVTEAYARWLSRNKTEAQATAIYEAFDKKLARHPLVLEGIRETKAGKK
;
A
#
# COMPACT_ATOMS: atom_id res chain seq x y z
N MET A 1 -52.03 -52.68 57.35
CA MET A 1 -51.96 -51.88 56.12
C MET A 1 -51.52 -52.79 54.98
N PHE A 2 -52.39 -52.93 53.98
CA PHE A 2 -52.24 -53.71 52.74
C PHE A 2 -50.94 -53.32 51.99
N SER A 3 -50.07 -54.19 51.46
CA SER A 3 -50.18 -55.38 50.59
C SER A 3 -50.19 -55.07 49.08
N ILE A 4 -49.45 -55.92 48.35
CA ILE A 4 -49.48 -56.25 46.90
C ILE A 4 -48.70 -55.28 45.98
N ARG A 5 -47.52 -55.58 45.40
CA ARG A 5 -47.05 -56.66 44.46
C ARG A 5 -47.57 -56.52 43.02
N CYS A 6 -46.76 -56.97 42.07
CA CYS A 6 -47.04 -57.24 40.64
C CYS A 6 -46.93 -56.02 39.69
N ASN A 7 -46.40 -56.12 38.46
CA ASN A 7 -46.01 -57.30 37.68
C ASN A 7 -45.01 -56.89 36.57
N ARG A 8 -44.07 -57.79 36.25
CA ARG A 8 -43.44 -57.86 34.90
C ARG A 8 -44.34 -58.73 34.00
N TRP A 9 -43.97 -58.84 32.71
CA TRP A 9 -44.51 -59.73 31.66
C TRP A 9 -45.77 -59.14 30.99
N THR A 10 -45.91 -58.96 29.68
CA THR A 10 -45.37 -59.63 28.47
C THR A 10 -45.58 -58.76 27.21
N ALA A 11 -44.67 -58.91 26.24
CA ALA A 11 -44.88 -58.93 24.77
C ALA A 11 -45.63 -57.80 24.05
N ALA A 12 -44.92 -57.11 23.15
CA ALA A 12 -45.26 -57.10 21.72
C ALA A 12 -44.04 -56.60 20.93
N ALA A 13 -43.49 -57.49 20.10
CA ALA A 13 -42.56 -57.15 19.05
C ALA A 13 -43.30 -56.34 17.98
N LEU A 14 -42.76 -55.18 17.62
CA LEU A 14 -43.07 -54.50 16.37
C LEU A 14 -41.74 -54.13 15.71
N ALA A 15 -41.25 -55.08 14.93
CA ALA A 15 -40.25 -54.84 13.92
C ALA A 15 -40.90 -53.96 12.84
N LEU A 16 -40.64 -52.65 12.90
CA LEU A 16 -40.90 -51.77 11.77
C LEU A 16 -39.60 -51.67 10.97
N ALA A 17 -39.51 -52.49 9.93
CA ALA A 17 -38.52 -52.34 8.88
C ALA A 17 -38.83 -51.05 8.11
N ALA A 18 -38.28 -49.92 8.56
CA ALA A 18 -38.22 -48.73 7.74
C ALA A 18 -37.10 -48.92 6.72
N LEU A 19 -37.48 -49.04 5.44
CA LEU A 19 -36.57 -49.07 4.30
C LEU A 19 -35.53 -47.94 4.43
N VAL A 20 -34.26 -48.31 4.52
CA VAL A 20 -33.16 -47.39 4.23
C VAL A 20 -33.15 -47.19 2.72
N LEU A 21 -33.80 -46.13 2.25
CA LEU A 21 -33.50 -45.58 0.94
C LEU A 21 -32.13 -44.88 1.06
N PRO A 22 -31.12 -45.22 0.22
CA PRO A 22 -29.90 -44.46 0.15
C PRO A 22 -30.21 -43.12 -0.54
N GLY A 23 -30.75 -42.17 0.21
CA GLY A 23 -30.75 -40.77 -0.19
C GLY A 23 -29.30 -40.27 -0.13
N PRO A 24 -28.83 -39.48 -1.11
CA PRO A 24 -27.54 -38.83 -0.99
C PRO A 24 -27.64 -37.92 0.25
N VAL A 25 -26.92 -38.28 1.30
CA VAL A 25 -26.60 -37.35 2.37
C VAL A 25 -25.67 -36.33 1.74
N LEU A 26 -26.26 -35.29 1.14
CA LEU A 26 -25.57 -34.03 1.02
C LEU A 26 -25.35 -33.59 2.46
N ALA A 27 -24.14 -33.81 2.96
CA ALA A 27 -23.62 -33.09 4.10
C ALA A 27 -23.58 -31.61 3.68
N GLN A 28 -24.73 -30.95 3.74
CA GLN A 28 -24.79 -29.51 3.80
C GLN A 28 -24.21 -29.15 5.15
N THR A 29 -22.90 -28.91 5.19
CA THR A 29 -22.33 -28.01 6.19
C THR A 29 -23.26 -26.80 6.22
N PRO A 30 -23.85 -26.44 7.38
CA PRO A 30 -24.56 -25.18 7.49
C PRO A 30 -23.65 -24.12 6.88
N GLU A 31 -24.15 -23.33 5.93
CA GLU A 31 -23.46 -22.11 5.56
C GLU A 31 -23.24 -21.37 6.87
N HIS A 32 -22.00 -21.37 7.35
CA HIS A 32 -21.61 -20.42 8.37
C HIS A 32 -21.92 -19.08 7.74
N PRO A 33 -22.84 -18.26 8.29
CA PRO A 33 -22.89 -16.88 7.86
C PRO A 33 -21.46 -16.37 8.03
N ASP A 34 -20.97 -15.63 7.05
CA ASP A 34 -19.73 -14.85 7.13
C ASP A 34 -19.88 -13.87 8.31
N ALA A 35 -19.83 -14.39 9.53
CA ALA A 35 -19.71 -13.64 10.77
C ALA A 35 -18.25 -13.20 10.85
N THR A 36 -17.85 -12.42 9.86
CA THR A 36 -16.79 -11.46 10.05
C THR A 36 -17.24 -10.62 11.24
N ALA A 37 -16.53 -10.74 12.36
CA ALA A 37 -16.81 -9.94 13.53
C ALA A 37 -16.82 -8.49 13.07
N GLN A 38 -17.98 -7.84 13.17
CA GLN A 38 -18.14 -6.51 12.61
C GLN A 38 -17.25 -5.54 13.39
N PHE A 39 -16.42 -4.79 12.65
CA PHE A 39 -15.54 -3.83 13.28
C PHE A 39 -16.38 -2.80 14.07
N PRO A 40 -15.99 -2.46 15.31
CA PRO A 40 -16.76 -1.50 16.13
C PRO A 40 -16.94 -0.18 15.39
N SER A 41 -18.16 0.36 15.41
CA SER A 41 -18.40 1.70 14.84
C SER A 41 -17.70 2.77 15.67
N ARG A 42 -17.51 3.97 15.09
CA ARG A 42 -16.99 5.13 15.84
C ARG A 42 -17.76 5.44 17.12
N ASN A 43 -19.04 5.09 17.20
CA ASN A 43 -19.83 5.30 18.41
C ASN A 43 -19.52 4.22 19.46
N ASP A 44 -19.33 2.96 19.06
CA ASP A 44 -18.94 1.88 19.95
C ASP A 44 -17.58 2.17 20.58
N LEU A 45 -16.65 2.72 19.78
CA LEU A 45 -15.32 3.13 20.21
C LEU A 45 -15.32 4.20 21.31
N LYS A 46 -16.38 5.00 21.45
CA LYS A 46 -16.48 6.02 22.52
C LYS A 46 -16.68 5.41 23.90
N SER A 47 -17.23 4.20 23.96
CA SER A 47 -17.50 3.50 25.21
C SER A 47 -16.30 2.71 25.72
N LEU A 48 -15.28 2.51 24.88
CA LEU A 48 -14.06 1.80 25.24
C LEU A 48 -13.18 2.63 26.16
N THR A 49 -12.58 1.95 27.14
CA THR A 49 -11.53 2.55 27.96
C THR A 49 -10.29 2.84 27.12
N MET A 50 -9.45 3.76 27.59
CA MET A 50 -8.15 4.04 26.95
C MET A 50 -7.31 2.78 26.82
N SER A 51 -7.21 1.98 27.90
CA SER A 51 -6.45 0.72 27.91
C SER A 51 -7.04 -0.32 26.96
N GLY A 52 -8.38 -0.42 26.87
CA GLY A 52 -9.06 -1.31 25.92
C GLY A 52 -8.78 -0.92 24.48
N SER A 53 -8.90 0.37 24.16
CA SER A 53 -8.56 0.91 22.84
C SER A 53 -7.08 0.68 22.50
N TYR A 54 -6.17 0.94 23.44
CA TYR A 54 -4.74 0.74 23.21
C TYR A 54 -4.38 -0.73 22.96
N LEU A 55 -4.91 -1.66 23.75
CA LEU A 55 -4.65 -3.10 23.57
C LEU A 55 -5.22 -3.61 22.25
N ALA A 56 -6.45 -3.19 21.89
CA ALA A 56 -7.04 -3.51 20.59
C ALA A 56 -6.20 -2.97 19.43
N ALA A 57 -5.73 -1.72 19.54
CA ALA A 57 -4.85 -1.11 18.54
C ALA A 57 -3.51 -1.86 18.39
N ARG A 58 -2.91 -2.28 19.51
CA ARG A 58 -1.67 -3.08 19.52
C ARG A 58 -1.87 -4.43 18.86
N HIS A 59 -2.97 -5.12 19.17
CA HIS A 59 -3.34 -6.37 18.52
C HIS A 59 -3.50 -6.18 17.01
N ALA A 60 -4.32 -5.22 16.58
CA ALA A 60 -4.50 -4.89 15.17
C ALA A 60 -3.17 -4.55 14.45
N SER A 61 -2.28 -3.82 15.13
CA SER A 61 -0.95 -3.51 14.59
C SER A 61 -0.10 -4.76 14.34
N VAL A 62 -0.17 -5.76 15.24
CA VAL A 62 0.55 -7.04 15.10
C VAL A 62 -0.02 -7.85 13.94
N GLU A 63 -1.35 -7.86 13.80
CA GLU A 63 -2.07 -8.50 12.69
C GLU A 63 -1.96 -7.73 11.36
N ARG A 64 -1.22 -6.62 11.33
CA ARG A 64 -1.04 -5.74 10.17
C ARG A 64 -2.36 -5.16 9.64
N ASP A 65 -3.36 -5.07 10.49
CA ASP A 65 -4.62 -4.38 10.25
C ASP A 65 -4.44 -2.89 10.60
N ALA A 66 -3.94 -2.14 9.61
CA ALA A 66 -3.66 -0.71 9.76
C ALA A 66 -4.92 0.11 10.03
N ALA A 67 -6.06 -0.28 9.46
CA ALA A 67 -7.35 0.40 9.58
C ALA A 67 -7.79 0.38 11.03
N SER A 68 -7.93 -0.83 11.56
CA SER A 68 -8.33 -1.08 12.93
C SER A 68 -7.35 -0.43 13.91
N ALA A 69 -6.04 -0.56 13.67
CA ALA A 69 -5.03 0.06 14.50
C ALA A 69 -5.18 1.59 14.55
N ALA A 70 -5.38 2.23 13.39
CA ALA A 70 -5.56 3.68 13.30
C ALA A 70 -6.83 4.14 14.02
N GLU A 71 -7.95 3.42 13.89
CA GLU A 71 -9.20 3.77 14.59
C GLU A 71 -9.07 3.66 16.11
N PHE A 72 -8.50 2.56 16.60
CA PHE A 72 -8.33 2.34 18.03
C PHE A 72 -7.29 3.27 18.66
N TYR A 73 -6.13 3.51 18.01
CA TYR A 73 -5.17 4.49 18.53
C TYR A 73 -5.73 5.90 18.55
N ARG A 74 -6.48 6.32 17.52
CA ARG A 74 -7.20 7.60 17.54
C ARG A 74 -8.23 7.65 18.65
N SER A 75 -8.88 6.53 18.97
CA SER A 75 -9.78 6.45 20.12
C SER A 75 -9.06 6.64 21.44
N ALA A 76 -7.96 5.93 21.65
CA ALA A 76 -7.13 6.10 22.84
C ALA A 76 -6.61 7.54 22.97
N LEU A 77 -6.14 8.15 21.87
CA LEU A 77 -5.65 9.52 21.83
C LEU A 77 -6.75 10.54 22.18
N ARG A 78 -8.02 10.31 21.83
CA ARG A 78 -9.11 11.21 22.25
C ARG A 78 -9.30 11.24 23.76
N THR A 79 -9.03 10.13 24.44
CA THR A 79 -9.14 10.03 25.91
C THR A 79 -7.95 10.69 26.62
N ASP A 80 -6.76 10.68 26.01
CA ASP A 80 -5.57 11.38 26.51
C ASP A 80 -4.84 12.14 25.37
N PRO A 81 -5.33 13.34 24.97
CA PRO A 81 -4.81 14.07 23.81
C PRO A 81 -3.40 14.60 23.95
N LYS A 82 -2.84 14.62 25.18
CA LYS A 82 -1.48 15.10 25.45
C LYS A 82 -0.45 13.97 25.42
N ASN A 83 -0.87 12.75 25.18
CA ASN A 83 0.00 11.59 25.15
C ASN A 83 0.74 11.48 23.81
N ASN A 84 2.01 11.87 23.81
CA ASN A 84 2.85 11.84 22.60
C ASN A 84 3.03 10.43 22.02
N GLU A 85 2.99 9.38 22.85
CA GLU A 85 3.10 8.01 22.35
C GLU A 85 1.83 7.62 21.56
N LEU A 86 0.65 7.93 22.09
CA LEU A 86 -0.61 7.68 21.38
C LEU A 86 -0.72 8.53 20.11
N LEU A 87 -0.20 9.76 20.15
CA LEU A 87 -0.14 10.64 18.98
C LEU A 87 0.73 10.03 17.87
N ASP A 88 1.94 9.58 18.20
CA ASP A 88 2.85 8.95 17.23
C ASP A 88 2.28 7.64 16.68
N ARG A 89 1.68 6.80 17.53
CA ARG A 89 1.04 5.54 17.09
C ARG A 89 -0.16 5.80 16.18
N ALA A 90 -1.04 6.73 16.55
CA ALA A 90 -2.17 7.12 15.70
C ALA A 90 -1.68 7.69 14.37
N PHE A 91 -0.62 8.49 14.38
CA PHE A 91 -0.01 9.05 13.18
C PHE A 91 0.53 7.96 12.25
N ILE A 92 1.41 7.08 12.75
CA ILE A 92 2.02 6.01 11.95
C ILE A 92 0.96 5.03 11.43
N SER A 93 -0.03 4.65 12.23
CA SER A 93 -1.12 3.80 11.76
C SER A 93 -1.99 4.48 10.71
N SER A 94 -2.25 5.80 10.83
CA SER A 94 -2.99 6.54 9.78
C SER A 94 -2.20 6.62 8.48
N VAL A 95 -0.87 6.74 8.54
CA VAL A 95 0.01 6.66 7.36
C VAL A 95 -0.04 5.26 6.74
N ALA A 96 0.02 4.21 7.55
CA ALA A 96 -0.02 2.83 7.08
C ALA A 96 -1.37 2.46 6.44
N GLU A 97 -2.46 3.00 6.98
CA GLU A 97 -3.82 2.86 6.45
C GLU A 97 -4.02 3.61 5.12
N GLY A 98 -3.24 4.68 4.89
CA GLY A 98 -3.44 5.58 3.77
C GLY A 98 -4.49 6.67 4.02
N ASP A 99 -4.94 6.87 5.27
CA ASP A 99 -5.74 8.03 5.69
C ASP A 99 -4.82 9.26 5.81
N ILE A 100 -4.39 9.77 4.64
CA ILE A 100 -3.39 10.84 4.55
C ILE A 100 -3.93 12.16 5.12
N ASP A 101 -5.23 12.42 4.99
CA ASP A 101 -5.83 13.65 5.51
C ASP A 101 -5.76 13.69 7.04
N GLU A 102 -6.01 12.57 7.72
CA GLU A 102 -5.81 12.50 9.16
C GLU A 102 -4.32 12.47 9.54
N ALA A 103 -3.50 11.73 8.80
CA ALA A 103 -2.06 11.68 9.03
C ALA A 103 -1.42 13.07 9.00
N VAL A 104 -1.88 13.96 8.11
CA VAL A 104 -1.45 15.36 8.07
C VAL A 104 -1.78 16.09 9.36
N LYS A 105 -3.01 15.97 9.89
CA LYS A 105 -3.42 16.68 11.11
C LYS A 105 -2.55 16.24 12.29
N LEU A 106 -2.32 14.94 12.40
CA LEU A 106 -1.47 14.36 13.45
C LEU A 106 -0.01 14.78 13.26
N ALA A 107 0.51 14.79 12.03
CA ALA A 107 1.85 15.29 11.71
C ALA A 107 2.05 16.77 12.11
N GLN A 108 1.04 17.62 11.89
CA GLN A 108 1.10 19.03 12.32
C GLN A 108 1.17 19.15 13.84
N GLN A 109 0.40 18.35 14.58
CA GLN A 109 0.47 18.30 16.04
C GLN A 109 1.85 17.82 16.53
N ILE A 110 2.40 16.78 15.90
CA ILE A 110 3.74 16.27 16.20
C ILE A 110 4.79 17.36 15.95
N LEU A 111 4.75 18.05 14.81
CA LEU A 111 5.73 19.08 14.48
C LEU A 111 5.61 20.35 15.35
N ALA A 112 4.49 20.55 16.04
CA ALA A 112 4.35 21.61 17.03
C ALA A 112 5.21 21.36 18.28
N SER A 113 5.42 20.10 18.67
CA SER A 113 6.23 19.70 19.83
C SER A 113 7.63 19.20 19.45
N ASP A 114 7.75 18.41 18.38
CA ASP A 114 9.00 17.89 17.83
C ASP A 114 9.14 18.27 16.34
N LYS A 115 9.77 19.42 16.10
CA LYS A 115 10.07 19.92 14.75
C LYS A 115 11.04 19.02 13.96
N SER A 116 11.70 18.05 14.61
CA SER A 116 12.69 17.16 14.02
C SER A 116 12.12 15.81 13.59
N ASN A 117 10.84 15.54 13.88
CA ASN A 117 10.20 14.28 13.49
C ASN A 117 10.18 14.11 11.97
N ARG A 118 11.00 13.18 11.48
CA ARG A 118 11.30 13.00 10.05
C ARG A 118 10.11 12.45 9.27
N VAL A 119 9.32 11.55 9.86
CA VAL A 119 8.16 10.95 9.20
C VAL A 119 7.05 12.00 9.08
N ALA A 120 6.82 12.80 10.12
CA ALA A 120 5.89 13.92 10.06
C ALA A 120 6.32 14.95 9.01
N ARG A 121 7.62 15.29 8.94
CA ARG A 121 8.18 16.14 7.87
C ARG A 121 7.89 15.58 6.49
N LEU A 122 8.10 14.28 6.26
CA LEU A 122 7.83 13.64 4.97
C LEU A 122 6.35 13.77 4.58
N VAL A 123 5.42 13.48 5.49
CA VAL A 123 3.97 13.60 5.25
C VAL A 123 3.58 15.02 4.87
N ILE A 124 4.05 16.03 5.62
CA ILE A 124 3.79 17.44 5.31
C ILE A 124 4.42 17.84 3.96
N GLY A 125 5.62 17.34 3.67
CA GLY A 125 6.30 17.59 2.40
C GLY A 125 5.53 17.04 1.20
N VAL A 126 5.05 15.79 1.29
CA VAL A 126 4.22 15.16 0.26
C VAL A 126 2.88 15.87 0.10
N GLN A 127 2.25 16.30 1.20
CA GLN A 127 1.02 17.10 1.14
C GLN A 127 1.26 18.43 0.42
N ALA A 128 2.35 19.13 0.75
CA ALA A 128 2.72 20.37 0.08
C ALA A 128 2.96 20.15 -1.41
N LEU A 129 3.58 19.03 -1.79
CA LEU A 129 3.78 18.66 -3.19
C LEU A 129 2.44 18.44 -3.93
N LYS A 130 1.49 17.71 -3.32
CA LYS A 130 0.12 17.54 -3.84
C LYS A 130 -0.61 18.87 -4.03
N GLN A 131 -0.35 19.84 -3.16
CA GLN A 131 -0.91 21.20 -3.23
C GLN A 131 -0.10 22.15 -4.13
N LYS A 132 0.90 21.65 -4.87
CA LYS A 132 1.81 22.44 -5.72
C LYS A 132 2.59 23.53 -4.96
N LYS A 133 2.76 23.38 -3.64
CA LYS A 133 3.56 24.25 -2.78
C LYS A 133 5.01 23.77 -2.78
N TYR A 134 5.69 23.89 -3.92
CA TYR A 134 6.97 23.23 -4.18
C TYR A 134 8.08 23.62 -3.19
N ALA A 135 8.22 24.90 -2.85
CA ALA A 135 9.23 25.35 -1.89
C ALA A 135 8.99 24.75 -0.48
N ALA A 136 7.74 24.71 -0.04
CA ALA A 136 7.38 24.10 1.25
C ALA A 136 7.57 22.58 1.23
N ALA A 137 7.32 21.94 0.08
CA ALA A 137 7.59 20.52 -0.11
C ALA A 137 9.08 20.22 0.06
N GLN A 138 9.95 20.92 -0.68
CA GLN A 138 11.40 20.74 -0.61
C GLN A 138 11.95 20.95 0.81
N LEU A 139 11.51 22.02 1.48
CA LEU A 139 11.94 22.31 2.85
C LEU A 139 11.68 21.13 3.80
N ASN A 140 10.47 20.56 3.76
CA ASN A 140 10.10 19.48 4.66
C ASN A 140 10.71 18.14 4.22
N ILE A 141 10.72 17.82 2.92
CA ILE A 141 11.28 16.57 2.39
C ILE A 141 12.76 16.45 2.73
N ASN A 142 13.55 17.51 2.56
CA ASN A 142 15.00 17.48 2.83
C ASN A 142 15.31 17.25 4.32
N GLN A 143 14.36 17.56 5.21
CA GLN A 143 14.49 17.33 6.65
C GLN A 143 14.03 15.92 7.08
N SER A 144 13.54 15.09 6.15
CA SER A 144 13.06 13.74 6.45
C SER A 144 14.11 12.63 6.25
N VAL A 145 15.27 12.96 5.66
CA VAL A 145 16.34 12.01 5.29
C VAL A 145 16.93 11.34 6.52
N ARG A 146 16.99 10.00 6.57
CA ARG A 146 17.67 9.15 7.56
C ARG A 146 18.19 7.86 6.90
N GLY A 147 19.42 7.90 6.40
CA GLY A 147 20.06 6.78 5.74
C GLY A 147 19.66 6.62 4.26
N PRO A 148 20.20 5.60 3.57
CA PRO A 148 20.17 5.56 2.11
C PRO A 148 18.75 5.56 1.48
N ILE A 149 17.83 4.75 2.01
CA ILE A 149 16.48 4.64 1.42
C ILE A 149 15.74 5.99 1.45
N THR A 150 15.76 6.66 2.59
CA THR A 150 15.05 7.95 2.73
C THR A 150 15.79 9.09 2.06
N ASP A 151 17.11 9.01 1.89
CA ASP A 151 17.90 9.94 1.09
C ASP A 151 17.52 9.88 -0.40
N LEU A 152 17.41 8.67 -0.95
CA LEU A 152 16.89 8.48 -2.31
C LEU A 152 15.48 9.02 -2.44
N VAL A 153 14.55 8.59 -1.57
CA VAL A 153 13.14 9.02 -1.65
C VAL A 153 13.02 10.55 -1.54
N ALA A 154 13.73 11.17 -0.61
CA ALA A 154 13.71 12.61 -0.44
C ALA A 154 14.27 13.33 -1.68
N THR A 155 15.38 12.86 -2.23
CA THR A 155 15.97 13.45 -3.44
C THR A 155 15.01 13.36 -4.63
N LEU A 156 14.38 12.20 -4.84
CA LEU A 156 13.44 12.00 -5.94
C LEU A 156 12.19 12.87 -5.79
N LEU A 157 11.63 12.99 -4.58
CA LEU A 157 10.48 13.87 -4.31
C LEU A 157 10.86 15.36 -4.46
N SER A 158 12.04 15.75 -4.00
CA SER A 158 12.56 17.10 -4.18
C SER A 158 12.81 17.44 -5.66
N ALA A 159 13.25 16.46 -6.47
CA ALA A 159 13.38 16.63 -7.92
C ALA A 159 12.02 16.81 -8.61
N TRP A 160 11.00 16.04 -8.22
CA TRP A 160 9.62 16.25 -8.68
C TRP A 160 9.06 17.62 -8.26
N ALA A 161 9.41 18.10 -7.07
CA ALA A 161 9.07 19.45 -6.64
C ALA A 161 9.76 20.52 -7.51
N SER A 162 11.05 20.36 -7.84
CA SER A 162 11.76 21.25 -8.76
C SER A 162 11.14 21.25 -10.16
N TYR A 163 10.82 20.08 -10.71
CA TYR A 163 10.12 19.97 -12.00
C TYR A 163 8.77 20.71 -11.97
N GLY A 164 7.96 20.48 -10.94
CA GLY A 164 6.68 21.17 -10.77
C GLY A 164 6.81 22.69 -10.64
N ALA A 165 7.93 23.18 -10.09
CA ALA A 165 8.26 24.59 -10.03
C ALA A 165 8.80 25.16 -11.36
N GLY A 166 8.87 24.36 -12.43
CA GLY A 166 9.40 24.74 -13.74
C GLY A 166 10.90 24.56 -13.90
N ASP A 167 11.60 24.01 -12.90
CA ASP A 167 13.04 23.79 -12.92
C ASP A 167 13.40 22.33 -13.25
N THR A 168 13.18 21.94 -14.50
CA THR A 168 13.60 20.62 -15.02
C THR A 168 15.12 20.43 -14.89
N LYS A 169 15.92 21.49 -15.14
CA LYS A 169 17.39 21.37 -15.13
C LYS A 169 17.89 21.06 -13.72
N GLY A 170 17.43 21.79 -12.71
CA GLY A 170 17.76 21.54 -11.31
C GLY A 170 17.22 20.21 -10.81
N ALA A 171 16.03 19.78 -11.27
CA ALA A 171 15.48 18.46 -10.95
C ALA A 171 16.44 17.34 -11.37
N ILE A 172 16.87 17.33 -12.64
CA ILE A 172 17.77 16.31 -13.17
C ILE A 172 19.16 16.40 -12.53
N ALA A 173 19.70 17.60 -12.36
CA ALA A 173 20.99 17.80 -11.68
C ALA A 173 20.99 17.29 -10.23
N GLY A 174 19.88 17.51 -9.51
CA GLY A 174 19.69 17.00 -8.15
C GLY A 174 19.71 15.47 -8.09
N ILE A 175 19.00 14.80 -9.01
CA ILE A 175 19.04 13.34 -9.14
C ILE A 175 20.45 12.86 -9.49
N ASP A 176 21.10 13.47 -10.46
CA ASP A 176 22.42 13.03 -10.94
C ASP A 176 23.50 13.13 -9.86
N LYS A 177 23.47 14.21 -9.07
CA LYS A 177 24.41 14.46 -7.96
C LYS A 177 24.28 13.45 -6.82
N LEU A 178 23.12 12.81 -6.65
CA LEU A 178 22.91 11.82 -5.60
C LEU A 178 23.85 10.63 -5.78
N THR A 179 24.72 10.40 -4.80
CA THR A 179 25.57 9.21 -4.73
C THR A 179 25.03 8.26 -3.67
N GLY A 180 25.27 6.97 -3.83
CA GLY A 180 24.80 5.98 -2.88
C GLY A 180 25.02 4.55 -3.37
N PRO A 181 24.35 3.57 -2.73
CA PRO A 181 24.41 2.16 -3.09
C PRO A 181 24.18 1.87 -4.57
N GLU A 182 24.69 0.72 -5.03
CA GLU A 182 24.65 0.28 -6.44
C GLU A 182 23.24 0.13 -7.02
N TRP A 183 22.20 0.04 -6.17
CA TRP A 183 20.80 -0.02 -6.59
C TRP A 183 20.16 1.36 -6.84
N TYR A 184 20.78 2.46 -6.40
CA TYR A 184 20.27 3.82 -6.66
C TYR A 184 20.05 4.14 -8.15
N PRO A 185 20.99 3.80 -9.07
CA PRO A 185 20.87 4.16 -10.48
C PRO A 185 19.57 3.68 -11.13
N ILE A 186 19.01 2.53 -10.74
CA ILE A 186 17.72 2.02 -11.25
C ILE A 186 16.62 3.07 -11.04
N PHE A 187 16.48 3.56 -9.80
CA PHE A 187 15.46 4.53 -9.43
C PHE A 187 15.78 5.94 -9.94
N LYS A 188 17.05 6.34 -9.88
CA LYS A 188 17.51 7.63 -10.41
C LYS A 188 17.19 7.75 -11.89
N ASP A 189 17.58 6.77 -12.69
CA ASP A 189 17.37 6.79 -14.14
C ASP A 189 15.88 6.66 -14.48
N LEU A 190 15.11 5.79 -13.80
CA LEU A 190 13.66 5.72 -14.00
C LEU A 190 12.98 7.09 -13.78
N HIS A 191 13.27 7.77 -12.66
CA HIS A 191 12.66 9.06 -12.34
C HIS A 191 13.17 10.21 -13.20
N ALA A 192 14.47 10.25 -13.50
CA ALA A 192 15.03 11.22 -14.45
C ALA A 192 14.38 11.05 -15.84
N GLY A 193 14.20 9.81 -16.30
CA GLY A 193 13.51 9.51 -17.56
C GLY A 193 12.09 10.06 -17.59
N MET A 194 11.29 9.82 -16.54
CA MET A 194 9.92 10.35 -16.45
C MET A 194 9.88 11.89 -16.47
N ILE A 195 10.76 12.56 -15.72
CA ILE A 195 10.83 14.03 -15.70
C ILE A 195 11.25 14.59 -17.06
N LEU A 196 12.23 13.96 -17.72
CA LEU A 196 12.69 14.36 -19.05
C LEU A 196 11.59 14.19 -20.11
N GLU A 197 10.88 13.06 -20.07
CA GLU A 197 9.76 12.80 -20.98
C GLU A 197 8.66 13.85 -20.82
N LEU A 198 8.23 14.12 -19.58
CA LEU A 198 7.25 15.15 -19.27
C LEU A 198 7.73 16.59 -19.57
N SER A 199 9.03 16.78 -19.81
CA SER A 199 9.62 18.05 -20.22
C SER A 199 9.83 18.17 -21.72
N GLY A 200 9.36 17.21 -22.53
CA GLY A 200 9.56 17.19 -23.98
C GLY A 200 11.00 16.92 -24.41
N LYS A 201 11.76 16.19 -23.58
CA LYS A 201 13.16 15.79 -23.86
C LYS A 201 13.22 14.29 -24.12
N GLU A 202 12.49 13.82 -25.11
CA GLU A 202 12.23 12.40 -25.34
C GLU A 202 13.51 11.61 -25.57
N LYS A 203 14.48 12.17 -26.31
CA LYS A 203 15.76 11.51 -26.57
C LYS A 203 16.52 11.22 -25.28
N ASP A 204 16.62 12.19 -24.40
CA ASP A 204 17.32 12.05 -23.12
C ASP A 204 16.55 11.12 -22.18
N ALA A 205 15.21 11.17 -22.21
CA ALA A 205 14.35 10.26 -21.46
C ALA A 205 14.59 8.80 -21.84
N GLY A 206 14.67 8.51 -23.14
CA GLY A 206 14.95 7.17 -23.65
C GLY A 206 16.29 6.62 -23.17
N VAL A 207 17.34 7.45 -23.14
CA VAL A 207 18.65 7.06 -22.59
C VAL A 207 18.54 6.65 -21.13
N ARG A 208 17.75 7.40 -20.33
CA ARG A 208 17.54 7.07 -18.92
C ARG A 208 16.72 5.79 -18.73
N PHE A 209 15.62 5.63 -19.45
CA PHE A 209 14.81 4.41 -19.37
C PHE A 209 15.58 3.16 -19.80
N GLU A 210 16.37 3.25 -20.87
CA GLU A 210 17.23 2.15 -21.33
C GLU A 210 18.27 1.77 -20.28
N ARG A 211 18.91 2.76 -19.63
CA ARG A 211 19.86 2.50 -18.54
C ARG A 211 19.21 1.80 -17.35
N ALA A 212 18.05 2.28 -16.90
CA ALA A 212 17.30 1.65 -15.82
C ALA A 212 16.94 0.20 -16.18
N TYR A 213 16.46 -0.04 -17.40
CA TYR A 213 16.12 -1.39 -17.89
C TYR A 213 17.33 -2.33 -17.95
N LYS A 214 18.49 -1.85 -18.40
CA LYS A 214 19.73 -2.66 -18.43
C LYS A 214 20.24 -3.01 -17.05
N LEU A 215 19.94 -2.21 -16.03
CA LEU A 215 20.31 -2.49 -14.65
C LEU A 215 19.39 -3.52 -14.01
N ASP A 216 18.08 -3.43 -14.26
CA ASP A 216 17.10 -4.41 -13.80
C ASP A 216 15.89 -4.47 -14.75
N ASP A 217 15.85 -5.52 -15.56
CA ASP A 217 14.78 -5.81 -16.51
C ASP A 217 13.69 -6.75 -15.93
N SER A 218 13.73 -7.00 -14.62
CA SER A 218 12.71 -7.72 -13.85
C SER A 218 11.75 -6.78 -13.11
N MET A 219 12.06 -5.48 -13.07
CA MET A 219 11.19 -4.48 -12.45
C MET A 219 10.10 -4.02 -13.41
N LEU A 220 8.84 -4.40 -13.13
CA LEU A 220 7.68 -4.12 -13.97
C LEU A 220 7.56 -2.65 -14.39
N ARG A 221 7.81 -1.72 -13.45
CA ARG A 221 7.67 -0.28 -13.71
C ARG A 221 8.72 0.24 -14.70
N VAL A 222 9.94 -0.31 -14.63
CA VAL A 222 11.03 0.04 -15.55
C VAL A 222 10.72 -0.48 -16.95
N THR A 223 10.30 -1.74 -17.05
CA THR A 223 9.83 -2.38 -18.29
C THR A 223 8.68 -1.58 -18.92
N GLU A 224 7.66 -1.22 -18.14
CA GLU A 224 6.51 -0.44 -18.61
C GLU A 224 6.95 0.93 -19.15
N ALA A 225 7.77 1.66 -18.40
CA ALA A 225 8.24 2.99 -18.81
C ALA A 225 9.05 2.93 -20.10
N TYR A 226 9.99 1.98 -20.21
CA TYR A 226 10.83 1.86 -21.38
C TYR A 226 10.05 1.38 -22.61
N ALA A 227 9.19 0.37 -22.47
CA ALA A 227 8.36 -0.12 -23.57
C ALA A 227 7.40 0.96 -24.11
N ARG A 228 6.75 1.73 -23.21
CA ARG A 228 5.91 2.87 -23.61
C ARG A 228 6.71 3.98 -24.28
N TRP A 229 7.95 4.23 -23.84
CA TRP A 229 8.79 5.18 -24.55
C TRP A 229 9.14 4.68 -25.96
N LEU A 230 9.44 3.39 -26.12
CA LEU A 230 9.73 2.76 -27.41
C LEU A 230 8.54 2.79 -28.36
N SER A 231 7.31 2.55 -27.89
CA SER A 231 6.10 2.58 -28.74
C SER A 231 5.87 3.97 -29.35
N ARG A 232 6.16 5.04 -28.59
CA ARG A 232 6.04 6.42 -29.05
C ARG A 232 7.19 6.88 -29.94
N ASN A 233 8.42 6.48 -29.62
CA ASN A 233 9.63 7.12 -30.14
C ASN A 233 10.48 6.23 -31.05
N LYS A 234 10.16 4.94 -31.15
CA LYS A 234 10.89 3.94 -31.95
C LYS A 234 9.92 3.10 -32.78
N THR A 235 9.87 1.79 -32.56
CA THR A 235 9.00 0.87 -33.28
C THR A 235 8.17 0.03 -32.31
N GLU A 236 6.96 -0.32 -32.74
CA GLU A 236 6.05 -1.20 -32.00
C GLU A 236 6.68 -2.58 -31.73
N ALA A 237 7.49 -3.08 -32.66
CA ALA A 237 8.22 -4.34 -32.51
C ALA A 237 9.22 -4.29 -31.36
N GLN A 238 9.98 -3.18 -31.22
CA GLN A 238 10.90 -3.01 -30.10
C GLN A 238 10.18 -2.91 -28.76
N ALA A 239 9.07 -2.17 -28.70
CA ALA A 239 8.25 -2.09 -27.48
C ALA A 239 7.66 -3.46 -27.09
N THR A 240 7.10 -4.18 -28.06
CA THR A 240 6.55 -5.54 -27.87
C THR A 240 7.60 -6.49 -27.33
N ALA A 241 8.83 -6.43 -27.86
CA ALA A 241 9.92 -7.30 -27.43
C ALA A 241 10.29 -7.10 -25.95
N ILE A 242 10.20 -5.87 -25.42
CA ILE A 242 10.42 -5.59 -23.99
C ILE A 242 9.35 -6.30 -23.14
N TYR A 243 8.08 -6.20 -23.52
CA TYR A 243 7.01 -6.89 -22.79
C TYR A 243 7.12 -8.41 -22.90
N GLU A 244 7.40 -8.96 -24.08
CA GLU A 244 7.58 -10.41 -24.27
C GLU A 244 8.80 -10.95 -23.50
N ALA A 245 9.87 -10.15 -23.37
CA ALA A 245 11.02 -10.50 -22.53
C ALA A 245 10.66 -10.56 -21.05
N PHE A 246 9.80 -9.65 -20.57
CA PHE A 246 9.30 -9.67 -19.20
C PHE A 246 8.36 -10.86 -18.93
N ASP A 247 7.45 -11.16 -19.87
CA ASP A 247 6.49 -12.27 -19.74
C ASP A 247 7.20 -13.62 -19.58
N LYS A 248 8.39 -13.80 -20.17
CA LYS A 248 9.22 -14.99 -19.96
C LYS A 248 9.71 -15.16 -18.52
N LYS A 249 9.82 -14.07 -17.74
CA LYS A 249 10.26 -14.09 -16.34
C LYS A 249 9.09 -14.20 -15.38
N LEU A 250 8.02 -13.45 -15.66
CA LEU A 250 6.78 -13.47 -14.91
C LEU A 250 5.60 -13.60 -15.87
N ALA A 251 5.25 -14.85 -16.16
CA ALA A 251 4.23 -15.18 -17.12
C ALA A 251 2.85 -14.62 -16.70
N ARG A 252 2.11 -14.14 -17.69
CA ARG A 252 0.70 -13.72 -17.57
C ARG A 252 0.48 -12.53 -16.63
N HIS A 253 1.47 -11.66 -16.47
CA HIS A 253 1.26 -10.41 -15.76
C HIS A 253 0.26 -9.51 -16.52
N PRO A 254 -0.86 -9.07 -15.91
CA PRO A 254 -1.94 -8.38 -16.63
C PRO A 254 -1.49 -7.13 -17.42
N LEU A 255 -0.65 -6.28 -16.82
CA LEU A 255 -0.13 -5.07 -17.49
C LEU A 255 0.82 -5.39 -18.66
N VAL A 256 1.47 -6.55 -18.64
CA VAL A 256 2.41 -6.97 -19.69
C VAL A 256 1.64 -7.53 -20.87
N LEU A 257 0.62 -8.36 -20.60
CA LEU A 257 -0.30 -8.85 -21.62
C LEU A 257 -1.07 -7.70 -22.30
N GLU A 258 -1.48 -6.70 -21.53
CA GLU A 258 -2.06 -5.48 -22.09
C GLU A 258 -1.06 -4.75 -22.98
N GLY A 259 0.16 -4.51 -22.47
CA GLY A 259 1.23 -3.86 -23.24
C GLY A 259 1.51 -4.55 -24.58
N ILE A 260 1.61 -5.88 -24.60
CA ILE A 260 1.78 -6.67 -25.84
C ILE A 260 0.61 -6.45 -26.81
N ARG A 261 -0.62 -6.44 -26.29
CA ARG A 261 -1.82 -6.25 -27.13
C ARG A 261 -1.85 -4.85 -27.72
N GLU A 262 -1.57 -3.84 -26.90
CA GLU A 262 -1.54 -2.44 -27.30
C GLU A 262 -0.47 -2.17 -28.36
N THR A 263 0.76 -2.64 -28.14
CA THR A 263 1.85 -2.43 -29.10
C THR A 263 1.61 -3.16 -30.41
N LYS A 264 1.05 -4.39 -30.39
CA LYS A 264 0.66 -5.12 -31.62
C LYS A 264 -0.48 -4.44 -32.39
N ALA A 265 -1.32 -3.66 -31.70
CA ALA A 265 -2.38 -2.87 -32.31
C ALA A 265 -1.92 -1.47 -32.78
N GLY A 266 -0.62 -1.15 -32.69
CA GLY A 266 -0.08 0.17 -33.04
C GLY A 266 -0.45 1.28 -32.06
N LYS A 267 -0.92 0.93 -30.85
CA LYS A 267 -1.17 1.92 -29.80
C LYS A 267 0.15 2.35 -29.16
N LYS A 268 0.19 3.64 -28.78
CA LYS A 268 1.39 4.35 -28.34
C LYS A 268 1.32 4.73 -26.86
#